data_AF-A0A5J4L7S4-F1
#
_entry.id   AF-A0A5J4L7S4-F1
#
_cell.length_a   1.000
_cell.length_b   1.000
_cell.length_c   1.000
_cell.angle_alpha   90.00
_cell.angle_beta   90.00
_cell.angle_gamma   90.00
#
_symmetry.space_group_name_H-M   'P 1'
#
loop_
_entity.id
_entity.type
_entity.pdbx_description
1 polymer ?
#
loop_
_entity_poly.entity_id
_entity_poly.type
_entity_poly.pdbx_seq_one_letter_code
_entity_poly.pdbx_strand_id
1 'polypeptide(L)'
;MKGTTIYAKNSGVEIKAATAVKTEDGGAIRKEGRVQMRFFTFGNGTAKSLRFILTVFEAFGLYLSIYGVVKNGGKKSLVHKFTKDDVEVKTYLTVEKWQNGDKSGYALVLSRGDDKVNVPVSESDLLYTAELLKALSVGSGMVFLQECRWHRSRGRYSC
;
A
#
# COMPACT_ATOMS: atom_id res chain seq x y z
N MET A 1 -10.86 -9.51 -6.43
CA MET A 1 -9.54 -9.86 -6.98
C MET A 1 -8.73 -10.54 -5.87
N LYS A 2 -8.16 -11.73 -6.11
CA LYS A 2 -7.25 -12.37 -5.14
C LYS A 2 -5.98 -11.50 -5.03
N GLY A 3 -5.46 -11.32 -3.82
CA GLY A 3 -4.24 -10.54 -3.61
C GLY A 3 -3.04 -11.20 -4.28
N THR A 4 -2.03 -10.40 -4.63
CA THR A 4 -0.74 -10.89 -5.11
C THR A 4 0.27 -10.85 -3.97
N THR A 5 1.03 -11.92 -3.80
CA THR A 5 2.01 -12.03 -2.71
C THR A 5 3.42 -12.16 -3.27
N ILE A 6 4.33 -11.36 -2.75
CA ILE A 6 5.76 -11.43 -3.04
C ILE A 6 6.43 -12.01 -1.81
N TYR A 7 7.21 -13.07 -2.01
CA TYR A 7 7.91 -13.79 -0.96
C TYR A 7 9.40 -13.51 -1.01
N ALA A 8 9.98 -13.24 0.16
CA ALA A 8 11.39 -13.30 0.43
C ALA A 8 11.70 -14.54 1.30
N LYS A 9 12.96 -14.68 1.74
CA LYS A 9 13.42 -15.88 2.48
C LYS A 9 12.59 -16.21 3.73
N ASN A 10 12.22 -15.21 4.53
CA ASN A 10 11.51 -15.36 5.80
C ASN A 10 10.46 -14.25 6.02
N SER A 11 10.11 -13.53 4.97
CA SER A 11 9.15 -12.45 5.00
C SER A 11 8.44 -12.32 3.66
N GLY A 12 7.33 -11.60 3.64
CA GLY A 12 6.58 -11.37 2.41
C GLY A 12 5.67 -10.17 2.53
N VAL A 13 5.19 -9.74 1.37
CA VAL A 13 4.20 -8.68 1.24
C VAL A 13 3.05 -9.14 0.35
N GLU A 14 1.83 -9.06 0.86
CA GLU A 14 0.60 -9.28 0.10
C GLU A 14 0.00 -7.92 -0.26
N ILE A 15 -0.34 -7.75 -1.54
CA ILE A 15 -0.92 -6.54 -2.10
C ILE A 15 -2.28 -6.87 -2.69
N LYS A 16 -3.31 -6.14 -2.28
CA LYS A 16 -4.67 -6.34 -2.80
C LYS A 16 -5.49 -5.07 -2.82
N ALA A 17 -6.51 -5.05 -3.68
CA ALA A 17 -7.59 -4.08 -3.59
C ALA A 17 -8.30 -4.22 -2.22
N ALA A 18 -8.67 -3.08 -1.65
CA ALA A 18 -9.46 -2.98 -0.45
C ALA A 18 -10.53 -1.89 -0.64
N THR A 19 -11.53 -1.88 0.24
CA THR A 19 -12.58 -0.86 0.27
C THR A 19 -12.73 -0.37 1.70
N ALA A 20 -12.76 0.95 1.89
CA ALA A 20 -13.18 1.55 3.14
C ALA A 20 -14.66 1.89 3.03
N VAL A 21 -15.45 1.50 4.03
CA VAL A 21 -16.85 1.88 4.15
C VAL A 21 -16.93 2.99 5.18
N LYS A 22 -17.43 4.16 4.78
CA LYS A 22 -17.78 5.25 5.70
C LYS A 22 -19.28 5.34 5.79
N THR A 23 -19.80 5.29 7.00
CA THR A 23 -21.19 5.58 7.31
C THR A 23 -21.23 7.05 7.74
N GLU A 24 -21.92 7.90 6.98
CA GLU A 24 -22.18 9.28 7.40
C GLU A 24 -23.47 9.33 8.24
N ASP A 25 -23.53 10.28 9.19
CA ASP A 25 -24.72 10.55 10.00
C ASP A 25 -25.87 10.95 9.06
N GLY A 26 -26.83 10.04 8.86
CA GLY A 26 -27.88 10.13 7.83
C GLY A 26 -28.02 8.88 6.96
N GLY A 27 -27.16 7.88 7.13
CA GLY A 27 -27.32 6.55 6.50
C GLY A 27 -26.71 6.41 5.11
N ALA A 28 -26.04 7.44 4.59
CA ALA A 28 -25.29 7.35 3.34
C ALA A 28 -24.03 6.49 3.55
N ILE A 29 -23.94 5.38 2.82
CA ILE A 29 -22.78 4.47 2.83
C ILE A 29 -21.87 4.86 1.66
N ARG A 30 -20.73 5.50 1.96
CA ARG A 30 -19.71 5.78 0.95
C ARG A 30 -18.66 4.68 0.95
N LYS A 31 -18.49 4.01 -0.19
CA LYS A 31 -17.39 3.07 -0.42
C LYS A 31 -16.25 3.80 -1.11
N GLU A 32 -15.10 3.85 -0.46
CA GLU A 32 -13.90 4.41 -1.06
C GLU A 32 -12.92 3.29 -1.40
N GLY A 33 -12.42 3.30 -2.64
CA GLY A 33 -11.36 2.41 -3.08
C GLY A 33 -10.07 2.62 -2.27
N ARG A 34 -9.43 1.51 -1.92
CA ARG A 34 -8.16 1.46 -1.18
C ARG A 34 -7.25 0.38 -1.75
N VAL A 35 -5.98 0.44 -1.40
CA VAL A 35 -5.01 -0.63 -1.65
C VAL A 35 -4.40 -1.05 -0.32
N GLN A 36 -4.51 -2.32 0.03
CA GLN A 36 -3.92 -2.86 1.24
C GLN A 36 -2.59 -3.54 0.91
N MET A 37 -1.54 -3.17 1.64
CA MET A 37 -0.29 -3.90 1.71
C MET A 37 -0.18 -4.57 3.08
N ARG A 38 0.00 -5.89 3.13
CA ARG A 38 0.21 -6.66 4.36
C ARG A 38 1.61 -7.26 4.35
N PHE A 39 2.43 -6.79 5.26
CA PHE A 39 3.79 -7.27 5.49
C PHE A 39 3.75 -8.35 6.55
N PHE A 40 4.48 -9.44 6.36
CA PHE A 40 4.52 -10.53 7.33
C PHE A 40 5.87 -11.25 7.36
N THR A 41 6.17 -11.88 8.49
CA THR A 41 7.31 -12.81 8.65
C THR A 41 6.81 -14.23 8.84
N PHE A 42 7.63 -15.21 8.47
CA PHE A 42 7.35 -16.64 8.64
C PHE A 42 8.64 -17.44 8.85
N GLY A 43 8.51 -18.71 9.26
CA GLY A 43 9.63 -19.60 9.60
C GLY A 43 9.84 -19.72 11.12
N ASN A 44 11.05 -20.06 11.54
CA ASN A 44 11.38 -20.40 12.95
C ASN A 44 11.41 -19.21 13.93
N GLY A 45 11.03 -18.01 13.49
CA GLY A 45 10.97 -16.82 14.33
C GLY A 45 9.54 -16.42 14.68
N THR A 46 9.39 -15.37 15.50
CA THR A 46 8.07 -14.82 15.83
C THR A 46 7.37 -14.33 14.57
N ALA A 47 6.20 -14.91 14.28
CA ALA A 47 5.34 -14.49 13.18
C ALA A 47 4.77 -13.10 13.49
N LYS A 48 5.13 -12.12 12.65
CA LYS A 48 4.61 -10.75 12.72
C LYS A 48 3.79 -10.48 11.46
N SER A 49 2.73 -9.68 11.59
CA SER A 49 1.95 -9.22 10.46
C SER A 49 1.50 -7.78 10.67
N LEU A 50 1.92 -6.89 9.78
CA LEU A 50 1.56 -5.48 9.78
C LEU A 50 0.81 -5.12 8.50
N ARG A 51 -0.14 -4.19 8.60
CA ARG A 51 -0.92 -3.70 7.45
C ARG A 51 -0.72 -2.21 7.26
N PHE A 52 -0.65 -1.80 6.00
CA PHE A 52 -0.64 -0.41 5.56
C PHE A 52 -1.70 -0.24 4.47
N ILE A 53 -2.66 0.67 4.68
CA ILE A 53 -3.81 0.85 3.79
C ILE A 53 -3.65 2.18 3.08
N LEU A 54 -3.37 2.12 1.78
CA LEU A 54 -3.17 3.27 0.92
C LEU A 54 -4.50 3.75 0.36
N THR A 55 -4.69 5.06 0.32
CA THR A 55 -5.60 5.69 -0.64
C THR A 55 -5.16 5.41 -2.07
N VAL A 56 -6.05 5.60 -3.06
CA VAL A 56 -5.69 5.44 -4.47
C VAL A 56 -4.55 6.38 -4.89
N PHE A 57 -4.53 7.61 -4.36
CA PHE A 57 -3.46 8.58 -4.64
C PHE A 57 -2.13 8.20 -4.00
N GLU A 58 -2.15 7.70 -2.77
CA GLU A 58 -0.93 7.20 -2.11
C GLU A 58 -0.37 5.96 -2.81
N ALA A 59 -1.23 5.07 -3.30
CA ALA A 59 -0.79 3.91 -4.09
C ALA A 59 -0.13 4.35 -5.41
N PHE A 60 -0.71 5.33 -6.10
CA PHE A 60 -0.10 5.91 -7.30
C PHE A 60 1.20 6.66 -7.00
N GLY A 61 1.25 7.42 -5.90
CA GLY A 61 2.47 8.09 -5.44
C GLY A 61 3.58 7.12 -5.03
N LEU A 62 3.22 5.97 -4.46
CA LEU A 62 4.15 4.89 -4.14
C LEU A 62 4.72 4.25 -5.41
N TYR A 63 3.90 4.06 -6.45
CA TYR A 63 4.39 3.67 -7.79
C TYR A 63 5.49 4.61 -8.29
N LEU A 64 5.24 5.93 -8.27
CA LEU A 64 6.24 6.91 -8.70
C LEU A 64 7.50 6.88 -7.82
N SER A 65 7.34 6.67 -6.52
CA SER A 65 8.45 6.58 -5.56
C SER A 65 9.32 5.36 -5.82
N ILE A 66 8.72 4.20 -6.12
CA ILE A 66 9.43 2.98 -6.49
C ILE A 66 10.26 3.22 -7.76
N TYR A 67 9.65 3.76 -8.82
CA TYR A 67 10.37 4.09 -10.05
C TYR A 67 11.53 5.06 -9.79
N GLY A 68 11.32 6.06 -8.94
CA GLY A 68 12.35 6.99 -8.51
C GLY A 68 13.52 6.30 -7.81
N VAL A 69 13.25 5.35 -6.92
CA VAL A 69 14.29 4.58 -6.19
C VAL A 69 15.03 3.61 -7.11
N VAL A 70 14.34 2.94 -8.04
CA VAL A 70 15.00 2.06 -9.03
C VAL A 70 15.92 2.87 -9.93
N LYS A 71 15.44 4.01 -10.45
CA LYS A 71 16.19 4.85 -11.39
C LYS A 71 17.36 5.58 -10.72
N ASN A 72 17.13 6.18 -9.54
CA ASN A 72 18.08 7.11 -8.93
C ASN A 72 18.76 6.55 -7.67
N GLY A 73 18.34 5.38 -7.18
CA GLY A 73 18.75 4.86 -5.88
C GLY A 73 18.14 5.61 -4.70
N GLY A 74 18.69 5.37 -3.51
CA GLY A 74 18.28 6.01 -2.26
C GLY A 74 17.06 5.37 -1.60
N LYS A 75 16.34 6.17 -0.80
CA LYS A 75 15.17 5.73 -0.02
C LYS A 75 14.03 6.74 -0.09
N LYS A 76 12.79 6.24 -0.08
CA LYS A 76 11.57 7.04 0.00
C LYS A 76 10.61 6.42 1.00
N SER A 77 9.98 7.24 1.84
CA SER A 77 9.07 6.80 2.88
C SER A 77 7.74 7.52 2.80
N LEU A 78 6.66 6.77 2.90
CA LEU A 78 5.31 7.25 3.12
C LEU A 78 4.94 7.04 4.61
N VAL A 79 4.28 8.03 5.22
CA VAL A 79 4.05 8.05 6.67
C VAL A 79 2.57 8.19 6.97
N HIS A 80 2.03 7.26 7.76
CA HIS A 80 0.71 7.38 8.36
C HIS A 80 0.83 7.65 9.85
N LYS A 81 0.08 8.62 10.34
CA LYS A 81 0.00 8.98 11.75
C LYS A 81 -1.40 8.65 12.25
N PHE A 82 -1.50 7.99 13.39
CA PHE A 82 -2.77 7.80 14.08
C PHE A 82 -2.56 7.88 15.59
N THR A 83 -3.57 8.36 16.30
CA THR A 83 -3.59 8.39 17.77
C THR A 83 -4.27 7.12 18.26
N LYS A 84 -3.62 6.40 19.17
CA LYS A 84 -4.20 5.26 19.87
C LYS A 84 -3.92 5.43 21.36
N ASP A 85 -4.97 5.42 22.19
CA ASP A 85 -4.86 5.53 23.65
C ASP A 85 -4.01 6.74 24.09
N ASP A 86 -4.24 7.91 23.46
CA ASP A 86 -3.48 9.17 23.62
C ASP A 86 -1.98 9.12 23.25
N VAL A 87 -1.51 8.02 22.65
CA VAL A 87 -0.15 7.87 22.12
C VAL A 87 -0.16 8.03 20.59
N GLU A 88 0.69 8.93 20.07
CA GLU A 88 0.88 9.08 18.62
C GLU A 88 1.68 7.90 18.07
N VAL A 89 1.05 7.08 17.24
CA VAL A 89 1.70 5.97 16.54
C VAL A 89 1.95 6.36 15.09
N LYS A 90 3.23 6.31 14.69
CA LYS A 90 3.67 6.54 13.32
C LYS A 90 3.98 5.21 12.63
N THR A 91 3.41 5.02 11.46
CA THR A 91 3.74 3.88 10.58
C THR A 91 4.46 4.40 9.35
N TYR A 92 5.64 3.85 9.05
CA TYR A 92 6.44 4.23 7.89
C TYR A 92 6.51 3.06 6.90
N LEU A 93 6.02 3.29 5.69
CA LEU A 93 6.24 2.42 4.54
C LEU A 93 7.40 2.97 3.73
N THR A 94 8.53 2.27 3.71
CA THR A 94 9.77 2.69 3.06
C THR A 94 10.10 1.78 1.89
N VAL A 95 10.49 2.38 0.77
CA VAL A 95 11.12 1.72 -0.37
C VAL A 95 12.56 2.19 -0.41
N GLU A 96 13.51 1.26 -0.46
CA GLU A 96 14.92 1.61 -0.48
C GLU A 96 15.73 0.71 -1.41
N LYS A 97 16.75 1.31 -2.05
CA LYS A 97 17.89 0.62 -2.63
C LYS A 97 18.98 0.59 -1.57
N TRP A 98 19.41 -0.60 -1.17
CA TRP A 98 20.49 -0.79 -0.20
C TRP A 98 21.76 -1.26 -0.90
N GLN A 99 22.90 -0.95 -0.29
CA GLN A 99 24.21 -1.43 -0.69
C GLN A 99 24.97 -1.87 0.56
N ASN A 100 25.58 -3.06 0.49
CA ASN A 100 26.42 -3.62 1.54
C ASN A 100 27.69 -4.20 0.90
N GLY A 101 28.76 -3.40 0.90
CA GLY A 101 29.97 -3.67 0.13
C GLY A 101 29.65 -3.77 -1.37
N ASP A 102 30.01 -4.89 -1.98
CA ASP A 102 29.79 -5.16 -3.41
C ASP A 102 28.37 -5.64 -3.73
N LYS A 103 27.55 -5.92 -2.70
CA LYS A 103 26.17 -6.36 -2.89
C LYS A 103 25.23 -5.17 -2.84
N SER A 104 24.25 -5.16 -3.73
CA SER A 104 23.13 -4.23 -3.66
C SER A 104 21.82 -4.95 -3.87
N GLY A 105 20.73 -4.32 -3.46
CA GLY A 105 19.39 -4.84 -3.67
C GLY A 105 18.35 -3.82 -3.27
N TYR A 106 17.11 -4.26 -3.25
CA TYR A 106 15.98 -3.43 -2.88
C TYR A 106 15.22 -4.03 -1.71
N ALA A 107 14.49 -3.19 -1.00
CA ALA A 107 13.64 -3.60 0.10
C ALA A 107 12.37 -2.76 0.19
N LEU A 108 11.29 -3.45 0.56
CA LEU A 108 10.07 -2.85 1.09
C LEU A 108 10.07 -3.04 2.61
N VAL A 109 9.99 -1.94 3.35
CA VAL A 109 10.12 -1.95 4.81
C VAL A 109 8.91 -1.27 5.42
N LEU A 110 8.22 -1.96 6.32
CA LEU A 110 7.14 -1.40 7.12
C LEU A 110 7.57 -1.33 8.58
N SER A 111 7.57 -0.14 9.18
CA SER A 111 7.82 0.05 10.61
C SER A 111 6.65 0.72 11.32
N ARG A 112 6.35 0.29 12.54
CA ARG A 112 5.31 0.84 13.44
C ARG A 112 5.78 0.67 14.87
N GLY A 113 6.19 1.76 15.52
CA GLY A 113 6.85 1.67 16.83
C GLY A 113 8.07 0.75 16.75
N ASP A 114 8.14 -0.25 17.63
CA ASP A 114 9.22 -1.25 17.69
C ASP A 114 9.06 -2.38 16.66
N ASP A 115 7.89 -2.51 16.03
CA ASP A 115 7.68 -3.52 15.00
C ASP A 115 8.23 -3.05 13.66
N LYS A 116 9.05 -3.89 13.04
CA LYS A 116 9.61 -3.68 11.71
C LYS A 116 9.56 -4.99 10.93
N VAL A 117 9.05 -4.93 9.70
CA VAL A 117 9.11 -6.04 8.74
C VAL A 117 9.87 -5.55 7.51
N ASN A 118 10.99 -6.21 7.21
CA ASN A 118 11.79 -5.97 6.01
C ASN A 118 11.54 -7.11 5.01
N VAL A 119 11.16 -6.75 3.78
CA VAL A 119 10.97 -7.66 2.66
C VAL A 119 11.99 -7.31 1.57
N PRO A 120 13.13 -8.01 1.53
CA PRO A 120 14.08 -7.90 0.42
C PRO A 120 13.42 -8.35 -0.88
N VAL A 121 13.62 -7.59 -1.94
CA VAL A 121 13.03 -7.87 -3.26
C VAL A 121 14.05 -7.65 -4.37
N SER A 122 13.89 -8.39 -5.46
CA SER A 122 14.63 -8.14 -6.70
C SER A 122 14.14 -6.85 -7.37
N GLU A 123 14.93 -6.31 -8.30
CA GLU A 123 14.48 -5.14 -9.10
C GLU A 123 13.20 -5.44 -9.87
N SER A 124 13.10 -6.64 -10.47
CA SER A 124 11.92 -7.08 -11.21
C SER A 124 10.68 -7.20 -10.33
N ASP A 125 10.79 -7.76 -9.12
CA ASP A 125 9.66 -7.87 -8.19
C ASP A 125 9.22 -6.50 -7.70
N LEU A 126 10.17 -5.59 -7.50
CA LEU A 126 9.89 -4.22 -7.09
C LEU A 126 9.19 -3.42 -8.20
N LEU A 127 9.64 -3.52 -9.45
CA LEU A 127 8.99 -2.89 -10.60
C LEU A 127 7.59 -3.50 -10.86
N TYR A 128 7.45 -4.81 -10.73
CA TYR A 128 6.15 -5.47 -10.80
C TYR A 128 5.21 -4.96 -9.70
N THR A 129 5.71 -4.79 -8.47
CA THR A 129 4.96 -4.17 -7.37
C THR A 129 4.47 -2.77 -7.75
N ALA A 130 5.32 -1.96 -8.38
CA ALA A 130 4.97 -0.62 -8.81
C ALA A 130 3.82 -0.64 -9.84
N GLU A 131 3.92 -1.47 -10.88
CA GLU A 131 2.85 -1.58 -11.88
C GLU A 131 1.55 -2.14 -11.29
N LEU A 132 1.63 -3.08 -10.35
CA LEU A 132 0.46 -3.56 -9.62
C LEU A 132 -0.19 -2.45 -8.79
N LEU A 133 0.59 -1.63 -8.06
CA LEU A 133 0.08 -0.49 -7.30
C LEU A 133 -0.61 0.54 -8.20
N LYS A 134 -0.02 0.84 -9.36
CA LYS A 134 -0.62 1.70 -10.38
C LYS A 134 -1.94 1.12 -10.88
N ALA A 135 -1.96 -0.14 -11.30
CA ALA A 135 -3.18 -0.81 -11.78
C ALA A 135 -4.29 -0.79 -10.73
N LEU A 136 -3.96 -1.10 -9.47
CA LEU A 136 -4.93 -1.09 -8.37
C LEU A 136 -5.38 0.33 -8.00
N SER A 137 -4.52 1.34 -8.09
CA SER A 137 -4.91 2.74 -7.84
C SER A 137 -5.96 3.23 -8.85
N VAL A 138 -5.75 2.95 -10.13
CA VAL A 138 -6.67 3.34 -11.21
C VAL A 138 -7.95 2.52 -11.14
N GLY A 139 -7.84 1.20 -10.97
CA GLY A 139 -8.99 0.30 -10.90
C GLY A 139 -9.89 0.57 -9.68
N SER A 140 -9.30 0.75 -8.50
CA SER A 140 -10.07 1.07 -7.29
C SER A 140 -10.66 2.49 -7.29
N GLY A 141 -10.04 3.42 -8.04
CA GLY A 141 -10.61 4.75 -8.27
C GLY A 141 -11.85 4.72 -9.15
N MET A 142 -11.93 3.80 -10.11
CA MET A 142 -13.08 3.64 -10.99
C MET A 142 -14.31 3.03 -10.29
N VAL A 143 -14.13 2.21 -9.24
CA VAL A 143 -15.25 1.66 -8.45
C VAL A 143 -16.10 2.78 -7.83
N PHE A 144 -15.46 3.87 -7.40
CA PHE A 144 -16.16 5.07 -6.91
C PHE A 144 -17.05 5.72 -7.97
N LEU A 145 -16.63 5.72 -9.24
CA LEU A 145 -17.38 6.33 -10.35
C LEU A 145 -18.51 5.44 -10.86
N GLN A 146 -18.41 4.12 -10.71
CA GLN A 146 -19.40 3.18 -11.24
C GLN A 146 -20.67 3.12 -10.38
N GLU A 147 -20.59 3.44 -9.08
CA GLU A 147 -21.75 3.57 -8.19
C GLU A 147 -22.45 4.94 -8.32
N CYS A 148 -21.74 6.02 -8.71
CA CYS A 148 -22.39 7.29 -9.08
C CYS A 148 -22.93 7.22 -10.52
N ARG A 149 -24.07 6.54 -10.69
CA ARG A 149 -24.75 6.40 -11.99
C ARG A 149 -25.30 7.77 -12.44
N TRP A 150 -24.82 8.28 -13.58
CA TRP A 150 -25.34 9.52 -14.16
C TRP A 150 -26.81 9.34 -14.57
N HIS A 151 -27.73 9.94 -13.81
CA HIS A 151 -29.14 9.98 -14.16
C HIS A 151 -29.38 11.06 -15.22
N ARG A 152 -29.45 10.65 -16.50
CA ARG A 152 -29.80 11.52 -17.65
C ARG A 152 -31.01 12.43 -17.38
N SER A 153 -31.95 11.97 -16.57
CA SER A 153 -33.21 12.67 -16.29
C SER A 153 -33.12 13.81 -15.27
N ARG A 154 -32.02 13.95 -14.51
CA ARG A 154 -31.94 14.95 -13.42
C ARG A 154 -30.72 15.88 -13.48
N GLY A 155 -29.82 15.71 -14.47
CA GLY A 155 -28.65 16.57 -14.63
C GLY A 155 -27.71 16.62 -13.41
N ARG A 156 -27.78 15.62 -12.51
CA ARG A 156 -26.97 15.55 -11.29
C ARG A 156 -26.43 14.14 -11.11
N TYR A 157 -25.24 14.08 -10.53
CA TYR A 157 -24.71 12.85 -9.97
C TYR A 157 -25.46 12.59 -8.65
N SER A 158 -26.08 11.42 -8.53
CA SER A 158 -26.56 10.95 -7.24
C SER A 158 -25.68 9.79 -6.84
N CYS A 159 -25.04 9.98 -5.70
CA CYS A 159 -24.49 8.95 -4.85
C CYS A 159 -25.34 9.04 -3.55
#